data_AF-A0A7X8FG46-F1
#
_entry.id   AF-A0A7X8FG46-F1
#
_cell.length_a   1.000
_cell.length_b   1.000
_cell.length_c   1.000
_cell.angle_alpha   90.00
_cell.angle_beta   90.00
_cell.angle_gamma   90.00
#
_symmetry.space_group_name_H-M   'P 1'
#
loop_
_entity.id
_entity.type
_entity.pdbx_description
1 polymer ?
#
loop_
_entity_poly.entity_id
_entity_poly.type
_entity_poly.pdbx_seq_one_letter_code
_entity_poly.pdbx_strand_id
1 'polypeptide(L)'
;MAGDRSFTDYVKSRFFNDLYSAAEEYVEQNWEALDLDLRNIHQVGEVAMSDMTIKFVSVSDLPDLKIEFDVVVDAEIGVTEGDYHYDEYDICNQWLSIHCTGDLASNLDDFKITSITPYQKGKMPRPLSDALVPYIYKEDLDKVALDFLRKYYPEALKTPMPLDLSKLAERMGLEVVIRDITEDLSIFGQIYFHDAEAEFYDSEADQLVKTSVKARTIFVDPKAYFMRNLGAVNNTIVHECVHWDKHRKAFELERLYNTSASRIRCETVGGIKDGEKDATDWMEWQANSLAPRIQMPLGMFKTKAFELIKRFQKELGTTELIDVIEPVIVALGTFFGVSRQAAKIRMIDAGYEEAIGTFTYIDGRYVKPHSFKKGALLKNQTFSIGAEDAAIQSITNAELIPLVKDGSYLYVDAHFVLNHPKYVAQNLFGEIELTDYARTHMDECCLIFDLSVRAGVRERYHRECFLNRDEAAIISFDIVYGKGYQHAKPEKQKALLARMLAENARMYSELPNSYTTCLKMVKKWRGITYK
;
A
#
# COMPACT_ATOMS: atom_id res chain seq x y z
N MET A 1 -17.40 5.08 -16.61
CA MET A 1 -15.98 5.42 -16.78
C MET A 1 -15.84 6.83 -16.27
N ALA A 2 -15.33 7.02 -15.05
CA ALA A 2 -15.05 8.34 -14.52
C ALA A 2 -13.79 8.84 -15.24
N GLY A 3 -13.90 9.91 -16.03
CA GLY A 3 -12.71 10.68 -16.39
C GLY A 3 -12.22 11.43 -15.16
N ASP A 4 -10.93 11.71 -15.05
CA ASP A 4 -10.38 12.53 -13.95
C ASP A 4 -11.19 13.82 -13.82
N ARG A 5 -12.00 13.93 -12.74
CA ARG A 5 -12.79 15.12 -12.46
C ARG A 5 -11.94 16.12 -11.72
N SER A 6 -11.71 17.25 -12.36
CA SER A 6 -10.91 18.34 -11.83
C SER A 6 -11.79 19.36 -11.11
N PHE A 7 -11.55 19.58 -9.82
CA PHE A 7 -12.21 20.68 -9.10
C PHE A 7 -11.81 22.04 -9.67
N THR A 8 -10.57 22.19 -10.13
CA THR A 8 -10.11 23.38 -10.84
C THR A 8 -10.96 23.66 -12.08
N ASP A 9 -11.24 22.65 -12.90
CA ASP A 9 -12.08 22.82 -14.09
C ASP A 9 -13.55 23.12 -13.72
N TYR A 10 -14.04 22.54 -12.62
CA TYR A 10 -15.36 22.84 -12.10
C TYR A 10 -15.49 24.33 -11.75
N VAL A 11 -14.53 24.85 -10.97
CA VAL A 11 -14.48 26.27 -10.60
C VAL A 11 -14.40 27.17 -11.83
N LYS A 12 -13.55 26.83 -12.81
CA LYS A 12 -13.45 27.57 -14.10
C LYS A 12 -14.79 27.60 -14.84
N SER A 13 -15.51 26.49 -14.91
CA SER A 13 -16.77 26.43 -15.66
C SER A 13 -17.92 27.17 -14.97
N ARG A 14 -17.94 27.18 -13.63
CA ARG A 14 -19.11 27.64 -12.86
C ARG A 14 -18.95 29.03 -12.27
N PHE A 15 -17.78 29.36 -11.74
CA PHE A 15 -17.57 30.56 -10.91
C PHE A 15 -16.66 31.60 -11.56
N PHE A 16 -16.21 31.40 -12.80
CA PHE A 16 -15.27 32.32 -13.45
C PHE A 16 -15.74 33.77 -13.47
N ASN A 17 -17.01 34.02 -13.80
CA ASN A 17 -17.54 35.39 -13.85
C ASN A 17 -17.56 36.04 -12.47
N ASP A 18 -18.01 35.33 -11.43
CA ASP A 18 -18.04 35.84 -10.07
C ASP A 18 -16.63 36.17 -9.55
N LEU A 19 -15.66 35.30 -9.88
CA LEU A 19 -14.25 35.49 -9.57
C LEU A 19 -13.64 36.67 -10.34
N TYR A 20 -13.97 36.83 -11.62
CA TYR A 20 -13.52 37.93 -12.46
C TYR A 20 -13.99 39.26 -11.89
N SER A 21 -15.29 39.41 -11.63
CA SER A 21 -15.85 40.66 -11.09
C SER A 21 -15.25 41.01 -9.73
N ALA A 22 -15.02 40.03 -8.86
CA ALA A 22 -14.39 40.29 -7.56
C ALA A 22 -12.91 40.67 -7.68
N ALA A 23 -12.17 40.05 -8.61
CA ALA A 23 -10.78 40.39 -8.88
C ALA A 23 -10.63 41.79 -9.49
N GLU A 24 -11.51 42.15 -10.44
CA GLU A 24 -11.59 43.47 -11.05
C GLU A 24 -11.82 44.56 -9.99
N GLU A 25 -12.85 44.39 -9.15
CA GLU A 25 -13.15 45.32 -8.05
C GLU A 25 -11.97 45.45 -7.08
N TYR A 26 -11.29 44.34 -6.77
CA TYR A 26 -10.12 44.36 -5.90
C TYR A 26 -8.95 45.14 -6.51
N VAL A 27 -8.66 44.92 -7.80
CA VAL A 27 -7.59 45.64 -8.52
C VAL A 27 -7.88 47.13 -8.54
N GLU A 28 -9.09 47.54 -8.91
CA GLU A 28 -9.49 48.96 -8.93
C GLU A 28 -9.34 49.64 -7.57
N GLN A 29 -9.63 48.95 -6.48
CA GLN A 29 -9.57 49.50 -5.12
C GLN A 29 -8.18 49.47 -4.49
N ASN A 30 -7.28 48.58 -4.95
CA ASN A 30 -6.02 48.28 -4.26
C ASN A 30 -4.79 48.40 -5.15
N TRP A 31 -4.90 48.93 -6.37
CA TRP A 31 -3.79 49.00 -7.34
C TRP A 31 -2.54 49.71 -6.78
N GLU A 32 -2.69 50.71 -5.91
CA GLU A 32 -1.56 51.43 -5.29
C GLU A 32 -0.68 50.53 -4.41
N ALA A 33 -1.25 49.45 -3.87
CA ALA A 33 -0.56 48.48 -3.05
C ALA A 33 -0.02 47.28 -3.85
N LEU A 34 -0.34 47.19 -5.14
CA LEU A 34 0.17 46.18 -6.05
C LEU A 34 1.53 46.61 -6.61
N ASP A 35 2.41 45.64 -6.81
CA ASP A 35 3.73 45.87 -7.39
C ASP A 35 3.62 45.86 -8.92
N LEU A 36 3.13 46.97 -9.49
CA LEU A 36 2.93 47.13 -10.93
C LEU A 36 4.26 47.53 -11.61
N ASP A 37 4.84 46.66 -12.45
CA ASP A 37 6.07 46.94 -13.23
C ASP A 37 5.75 47.88 -14.41
N LEU A 38 5.60 49.17 -14.12
CA LEU A 38 5.32 50.23 -15.10
C LEU A 38 6.63 50.77 -15.70
N ARG A 39 6.70 50.87 -17.03
CA ARG A 39 7.91 51.27 -17.77
C ARG A 39 7.73 52.49 -18.65
N ASN A 40 6.55 52.64 -19.23
CA ASN A 40 6.23 53.72 -20.17
C ASN A 40 5.39 54.81 -19.49
N ILE A 41 4.77 54.51 -18.34
CA ILE A 41 3.85 55.44 -17.68
C ILE A 41 4.58 56.37 -16.70
N HIS A 42 4.46 57.68 -16.93
CA HIS A 42 5.01 58.71 -16.04
C HIS A 42 4.06 59.05 -14.88
N GLN A 43 2.76 59.10 -15.14
CA GLN A 43 1.72 59.31 -14.14
C GLN A 43 0.58 58.30 -14.38
N VAL A 44 0.24 57.52 -13.35
CA VAL A 44 -0.84 56.54 -13.42
C VAL A 44 -2.17 57.26 -13.62
N GLY A 45 -2.86 56.91 -14.71
CA GLY A 45 -4.21 57.33 -15.04
C GLY A 45 -5.23 56.30 -14.57
N GLU A 46 -5.86 55.60 -15.52
CA GLU A 46 -6.85 54.55 -15.24
C GLU A 46 -6.16 53.18 -15.12
N VAL A 47 -6.55 52.41 -14.12
CA VAL A 47 -6.12 51.02 -13.90
C VAL A 47 -7.34 50.13 -14.04
N ALA A 48 -7.31 49.22 -15.00
CA ALA A 48 -8.41 48.29 -15.26
C ALA A 48 -7.88 46.90 -15.56
N MET A 49 -8.63 45.87 -15.15
CA MET A 49 -8.30 44.49 -15.50
C MET A 49 -8.77 44.19 -16.92
N SER A 50 -7.88 43.69 -17.78
CA SER A 50 -8.19 43.36 -19.18
C SER A 50 -8.53 41.90 -19.40
N ASP A 51 -7.90 41.00 -18.64
CA ASP A 51 -8.13 39.56 -18.71
C ASP A 51 -7.78 38.89 -17.36
N MET A 52 -8.27 37.66 -17.16
CA MET A 52 -7.97 36.84 -16.00
C MET A 52 -7.85 35.37 -16.38
N THR A 53 -6.73 34.74 -16.01
CA THR A 53 -6.55 33.29 -16.16
C THR A 53 -6.45 32.59 -14.81
N ILE A 54 -7.34 31.64 -14.55
CA ILE A 54 -7.23 30.75 -13.38
C ILE A 54 -6.09 29.75 -13.60
N LYS A 55 -5.03 29.84 -12.79
CA LYS A 55 -3.84 28.97 -12.89
C LYS A 55 -4.07 27.62 -12.21
N PHE A 56 -4.52 27.63 -10.97
CA PHE A 56 -4.83 26.42 -10.20
C PHE A 56 -5.73 26.74 -9.00
N VAL A 57 -6.38 25.71 -8.46
CA VAL A 57 -7.16 25.79 -7.22
C VAL A 57 -6.49 24.91 -6.17
N SER A 58 -6.27 25.46 -4.98
CA SER A 58 -5.82 24.71 -3.81
C SER A 58 -6.99 24.51 -2.87
N VAL A 59 -7.24 23.28 -2.40
CA VAL A 59 -8.39 22.96 -1.56
C VAL A 59 -7.95 22.44 -0.20
N SER A 60 -8.62 22.90 0.85
CA SER A 60 -8.45 22.46 2.23
C SER A 60 -9.72 21.81 2.77
N ASP A 61 -9.52 20.73 3.51
CA ASP A 61 -10.59 19.94 4.11
C ASP A 61 -11.19 20.64 5.35
N LEU A 62 -12.52 20.84 5.32
CA LEU A 62 -13.34 21.25 6.46
C LEU A 62 -14.29 20.12 6.90
N PRO A 63 -14.85 20.16 8.12
CA PRO A 63 -15.81 19.16 8.59
C PRO A 63 -16.98 18.93 7.62
N ASP A 64 -17.52 17.71 7.63
CA ASP A 64 -18.60 17.25 6.76
C ASP A 64 -18.26 17.36 5.27
N LEU A 65 -19.07 18.07 4.49
CA LEU A 65 -18.91 18.27 3.04
C LEU A 65 -18.46 19.69 2.68
N LYS A 66 -18.11 20.49 3.68
CA LYS A 66 -17.59 21.84 3.50
C LYS A 66 -16.14 21.80 3.03
N ILE A 67 -15.79 22.78 2.22
CA ILE A 67 -14.44 23.01 1.74
C ILE A 67 -14.12 24.51 1.81
N GLU A 68 -12.86 24.81 2.07
CA GLU A 68 -12.27 26.12 1.79
C GLU A 68 -11.25 25.92 0.67
N PHE A 69 -11.14 26.89 -0.23
CA PHE A 69 -10.25 26.78 -1.37
C PHE A 69 -9.76 28.13 -1.83
N ASP A 70 -8.50 28.15 -2.27
CA ASP A 70 -7.84 29.33 -2.82
C ASP A 70 -7.79 29.18 -4.34
N VAL A 71 -8.40 30.13 -5.04
CA VAL A 71 -8.31 30.23 -6.50
C VAL A 71 -7.17 31.18 -6.82
N VAL A 72 -6.10 30.64 -7.42
CA VAL A 72 -4.96 31.45 -7.84
C VAL A 72 -5.16 31.88 -9.28
N VAL A 73 -5.22 33.19 -9.48
CA VAL A 73 -5.46 33.82 -10.78
C VAL A 73 -4.28 34.69 -11.17
N ASP A 74 -4.07 34.78 -12.48
CA ASP A 74 -3.16 35.72 -13.12
C ASP A 74 -4.03 36.77 -13.79
N ALA A 75 -4.07 37.95 -13.18
CA ALA A 75 -4.84 39.09 -13.64
C ALA A 75 -3.96 39.94 -14.56
N GLU A 76 -4.39 40.11 -15.80
CA GLU A 76 -3.79 41.05 -16.73
C GLU A 76 -4.39 42.43 -16.46
N ILE A 77 -3.53 43.40 -16.17
CA ILE A 77 -3.92 44.75 -15.76
C ILE A 77 -3.37 45.74 -16.78
N GLY A 78 -4.27 46.47 -17.41
CA GLY A 78 -3.96 47.61 -18.27
C GLY A 78 -3.89 48.88 -17.43
N VAL A 79 -2.84 49.67 -17.64
CA VAL A 79 -2.66 50.97 -17.00
C VAL A 79 -2.48 52.02 -18.10
N THR A 80 -3.23 53.12 -18.02
CA THR A 80 -3.13 54.23 -18.98
C THR A 80 -2.38 55.42 -18.37
N GLU A 81 -1.80 56.26 -19.23
CA GLU A 81 -1.20 57.51 -18.80
C GLU A 81 -2.28 58.54 -18.39
N GLY A 82 -2.12 59.15 -17.21
CA GLY A 82 -3.04 60.17 -16.68
C GLY A 82 -2.82 61.57 -17.26
N ASP A 83 -1.68 61.77 -17.92
CA ASP A 83 -1.31 62.94 -18.69
C ASP A 83 -1.90 62.78 -20.11
N TYR A 84 -2.90 63.58 -20.47
CA TYR A 84 -3.58 63.53 -21.77
C TYR A 84 -2.72 64.00 -22.97
N HIS A 85 -1.38 64.03 -22.87
CA HIS A 85 -0.49 64.41 -23.96
C HIS A 85 -0.08 63.25 -24.86
N TYR A 86 -0.14 61.98 -24.40
CA TYR A 86 0.20 60.79 -25.18
C TYR A 86 -0.78 59.62 -24.92
N ASP A 87 -1.02 58.77 -25.94
CA ASP A 87 -1.86 57.56 -25.83
C ASP A 87 -1.01 56.35 -25.35
N GLU A 88 -0.23 56.52 -24.28
CA GLU A 88 0.63 55.45 -23.75
C GLU A 88 -0.11 54.56 -22.75
N TYR A 89 0.14 53.25 -22.86
CA TYR A 89 -0.41 52.24 -21.97
C TYR A 89 0.63 51.17 -21.66
N ASP A 90 0.60 50.64 -20.43
CA ASP A 90 1.35 49.45 -20.03
C ASP A 90 0.39 48.33 -19.68
N ILE A 91 0.84 47.10 -19.93
CA ILE A 91 0.15 45.88 -19.49
C ILE A 91 1.08 45.15 -18.53
N CYS A 92 0.58 44.83 -17.35
CA CYS A 92 1.30 44.05 -16.36
C CYS A 92 0.45 42.89 -15.85
N ASN A 93 1.10 41.90 -15.23
CA ASN A 93 0.44 40.71 -14.71
C ASN A 93 0.60 40.65 -13.20
N GLN A 94 -0.51 40.51 -12.48
CA GLN A 94 -0.53 40.37 -11.04
C GLN A 94 -1.16 39.04 -10.65
N TRP A 95 -0.43 38.25 -9.87
CA TRP A 95 -0.99 37.02 -9.30
C TRP A 95 -1.78 37.34 -8.04
N LEU A 96 -3.03 36.89 -7.98
CA LEU A 96 -3.94 37.07 -6.85
C LEU A 96 -4.40 35.71 -6.32
N SER A 97 -4.59 35.62 -5.01
CA SER A 97 -5.25 34.52 -4.31
C SER A 97 -6.65 34.96 -3.90
N ILE A 98 -7.67 34.34 -4.49
CA ILE A 98 -9.07 34.56 -4.12
C ILE A 98 -9.49 33.44 -3.17
N HIS A 99 -9.69 33.78 -1.89
CA HIS A 99 -10.07 32.84 -0.84
C HIS A 99 -11.57 32.61 -0.88
N CYS A 100 -11.97 31.35 -0.98
CA CYS A 100 -13.35 30.94 -1.18
C CYS A 100 -13.78 29.85 -0.20
N THR A 101 -15.09 29.76 0.02
CA THR A 101 -15.72 28.68 0.81
C THR A 101 -16.98 28.18 0.12
N GLY A 102 -17.35 26.92 0.40
CA GLY A 102 -18.61 26.35 -0.06
C GLY A 102 -18.89 24.96 0.54
N ASP A 103 -20.12 24.48 0.37
CA ASP A 103 -20.57 23.17 0.81
C ASP A 103 -20.96 22.28 -0.38
N LEU A 104 -20.27 21.15 -0.53
CA LEU A 104 -20.59 20.16 -1.58
C LEU A 104 -21.98 19.54 -1.37
N ALA A 105 -22.52 19.55 -0.14
CA ALA A 105 -23.89 19.09 0.13
C ALA A 105 -24.95 19.98 -0.55
N SER A 106 -24.62 21.26 -0.75
CA SER A 106 -25.46 22.25 -1.42
C SER A 106 -25.06 22.43 -2.88
N ASN A 107 -24.32 21.47 -3.46
CA ASN A 107 -23.71 21.60 -4.79
C ASN A 107 -22.88 22.88 -4.97
N LEU A 108 -22.32 23.46 -3.91
CA LEU A 108 -21.64 24.77 -3.92
C LEU A 108 -22.55 25.94 -4.35
N ASP A 109 -23.86 25.81 -4.23
CA ASP A 109 -24.82 26.92 -4.39
C ASP A 109 -24.62 28.00 -3.32
N ASP A 110 -23.96 27.66 -2.20
CA ASP A 110 -23.60 28.55 -1.11
C ASP A 110 -22.19 29.15 -1.23
N PHE A 111 -21.59 29.08 -2.43
CA PHE A 111 -20.28 29.64 -2.76
C PHE A 111 -20.14 31.09 -2.27
N LYS A 112 -19.01 31.37 -1.61
CA LYS A 112 -18.66 32.71 -1.11
C LYS A 112 -17.19 32.99 -1.25
N ILE A 113 -16.87 34.17 -1.79
CA ILE A 113 -15.55 34.78 -1.72
C ILE A 113 -15.40 35.43 -0.34
N THR A 114 -14.36 35.06 0.40
CA THR A 114 -14.10 35.59 1.75
C THR A 114 -13.11 36.74 1.74
N SER A 115 -12.11 36.69 0.87
CA SER A 115 -11.08 37.73 0.74
C SER A 115 -10.25 37.54 -0.53
N ILE A 116 -9.57 38.60 -0.96
CA ILE A 116 -8.59 38.57 -2.05
C ILE A 116 -7.28 39.13 -1.52
N THR A 117 -6.17 38.48 -1.83
CA THR A 117 -4.82 38.94 -1.45
C THR A 117 -3.83 38.73 -2.60
N PRO A 118 -2.71 39.47 -2.65
CA PRO A 118 -1.63 39.15 -3.59
C PRO A 118 -1.12 37.75 -3.33
N TYR A 119 -0.90 36.98 -4.41
CA TYR A 119 -0.50 35.58 -4.27
C TYR A 119 0.80 35.44 -3.49
N GLN A 120 0.76 34.62 -2.45
CA GLN A 120 1.94 34.17 -1.72
C GLN A 120 1.97 32.65 -1.72
N LYS A 121 3.17 32.09 -1.89
CA LYS A 121 3.36 30.65 -1.86
C LYS A 121 3.18 30.12 -0.42
N GLY A 122 1.99 29.63 -0.12
CA GLY A 122 1.62 28.99 1.14
C GLY A 122 1.28 27.50 0.99
N LYS A 123 1.24 26.77 2.11
CA LYS A 123 0.62 25.44 2.16
C LYS A 123 -0.70 25.55 2.92
N MET A 124 -1.79 25.11 2.31
CA MET A 124 -3.06 25.00 3.00
C MET A 124 -3.02 23.88 4.06
N PRO A 125 -3.72 24.03 5.20
CA PRO A 125 -3.92 22.94 6.13
C PRO A 125 -4.78 21.84 5.49
N ARG A 126 -4.53 20.57 5.85
CA ARG A 126 -5.30 19.39 5.37
C ARG A 126 -5.65 19.46 3.86
N PRO A 127 -4.65 19.51 2.97
CA PRO A 127 -4.89 19.67 1.56
C PRO A 127 -5.67 18.47 0.99
N LEU A 128 -6.50 18.74 -0.02
CA LEU A 128 -7.13 17.75 -0.88
C LEU A 128 -6.50 17.83 -2.28
N SER A 129 -6.52 16.72 -3.03
CA SER A 129 -6.16 16.77 -4.45
C SER A 129 -7.20 17.54 -5.25
N ASP A 130 -6.89 17.77 -6.53
CA ASP A 130 -7.82 18.37 -7.48
C ASP A 130 -9.09 17.50 -7.68
N ALA A 131 -9.03 16.19 -7.39
CA ALA A 131 -10.20 15.31 -7.36
C ALA A 131 -10.85 15.21 -5.96
N LEU A 132 -10.50 16.11 -5.04
CA LEU A 132 -10.95 16.17 -3.64
C LEU A 132 -10.65 14.92 -2.79
N VAL A 133 -9.61 14.15 -3.17
CA VAL A 133 -9.14 13.01 -2.38
C VAL A 133 -8.10 13.50 -1.36
N PRO A 134 -8.20 13.12 -0.07
CA PRO A 134 -7.27 13.58 0.96
C PRO A 134 -5.86 13.03 0.76
N TYR A 135 -4.83 13.84 1.00
CA TYR A 135 -3.44 13.37 0.99
C TYR A 135 -3.12 12.52 2.22
N ILE A 136 -3.00 11.20 2.02
CA ILE A 136 -2.55 10.25 3.05
C ILE A 136 -1.25 9.59 2.59
N TYR A 137 -0.17 9.83 3.35
CA TYR A 137 1.13 9.22 3.10
C TYR A 137 1.25 7.87 3.81
N LYS A 138 2.16 7.03 3.30
CA LYS A 138 2.36 5.68 3.82
C LYS A 138 2.78 5.68 5.29
N GLU A 139 3.57 6.67 5.69
CA GLU A 139 4.09 6.84 7.04
C GLU A 139 2.98 7.26 8.02
N ASP A 140 1.91 7.87 7.52
CA ASP A 140 0.78 8.36 8.31
C ASP A 140 -0.37 7.35 8.42
N LEU A 141 -0.33 6.22 7.71
CA LEU A 141 -1.44 5.25 7.67
C LEU A 141 -1.88 4.77 9.05
N ASP A 142 -0.92 4.45 9.93
CA ASP A 142 -1.23 4.03 11.31
C ASP A 142 -1.83 5.18 12.13
N LYS A 143 -1.38 6.43 11.93
CA LYS A 143 -1.97 7.60 12.59
C LYS A 143 -3.41 7.82 12.12
N VAL A 144 -3.67 7.75 10.82
CA VAL A 144 -5.01 7.90 10.25
C VAL A 144 -5.95 6.79 10.74
N ALA A 145 -5.48 5.53 10.80
CA ALA A 145 -6.26 4.42 11.36
C ALA A 145 -6.58 4.64 12.86
N LEU A 146 -5.64 5.17 13.63
CA LEU A 146 -5.89 5.54 15.04
C LEU A 146 -6.92 6.66 15.17
N ASP A 147 -6.86 7.70 14.34
CA ASP A 147 -7.82 8.81 14.36
C ASP A 147 -9.22 8.32 13.97
N PHE A 148 -9.33 7.43 12.99
CA PHE A 148 -10.58 6.74 12.65
C PHE A 148 -11.17 5.99 13.85
N LEU A 149 -10.35 5.18 14.54
CA LEU A 149 -10.80 4.43 15.72
C LEU A 149 -11.14 5.33 16.91
N ARG A 150 -10.40 6.43 17.13
CA ARG A 150 -10.76 7.40 18.18
C ARG A 150 -12.16 7.97 17.96
N LYS A 151 -12.53 8.20 16.70
CA LYS A 151 -13.84 8.75 16.32
C LYS A 151 -14.97 7.73 16.45
N TYR A 152 -14.77 6.50 15.98
CA TYR A 152 -15.88 5.53 15.83
C TYR A 152 -15.79 4.30 16.75
N TYR A 153 -14.62 3.92 17.25
CA TYR A 153 -14.43 2.71 18.06
C TYR A 153 -13.27 2.83 19.08
N PRO A 154 -13.34 3.79 20.02
CA PRO A 154 -12.22 4.12 20.90
C PRO A 154 -11.85 2.99 21.88
N GLU A 155 -12.77 2.08 22.19
CA GLU A 155 -12.49 0.93 23.05
C GLU A 155 -11.44 -0.03 22.46
N ALA A 156 -11.34 -0.14 21.13
CA ALA A 156 -10.35 -0.97 20.45
C ALA A 156 -8.92 -0.42 20.56
N LEU A 157 -8.73 0.76 21.15
CA LEU A 157 -7.43 1.34 21.42
C LEU A 157 -6.95 1.10 22.86
N LYS A 158 -7.81 0.56 23.74
CA LYS A 158 -7.52 0.37 25.16
C LYS A 158 -7.01 -1.03 25.48
N THR A 159 -7.67 -2.05 24.90
CA THR A 159 -7.35 -3.46 25.11
C THR A 159 -7.46 -4.21 23.78
N PRO A 160 -6.63 -5.24 23.54
CA PRO A 160 -6.77 -6.04 22.32
C PRO A 160 -8.16 -6.67 22.24
N MET A 161 -8.85 -6.43 21.12
CA MET A 161 -10.17 -7.00 20.85
C MET A 161 -10.43 -7.04 19.34
N PRO A 162 -11.25 -7.99 18.85
CA PRO A 162 -11.84 -7.88 17.53
C PRO A 162 -12.79 -6.68 17.46
N LEU A 163 -12.96 -6.13 16.25
CA LEU A 163 -13.99 -5.15 15.99
C LEU A 163 -15.33 -5.83 15.72
N ASP A 164 -16.37 -5.36 16.39
CA ASP A 164 -17.74 -5.63 15.98
C ASP A 164 -18.09 -4.70 14.82
N LEU A 165 -18.14 -5.24 13.61
CA LEU A 165 -18.27 -4.46 12.38
C LEU A 165 -19.67 -3.90 12.18
N SER A 166 -20.70 -4.62 12.64
CA SER A 166 -22.07 -4.11 12.65
C SER A 166 -22.17 -2.90 13.55
N LYS A 167 -21.58 -2.98 14.75
CA LYS A 167 -21.52 -1.85 15.70
C LYS A 167 -20.66 -0.69 15.17
N LEU A 168 -19.56 -0.98 14.48
CA LEU A 168 -18.73 0.06 13.85
C LEU A 168 -19.53 0.83 12.79
N ALA A 169 -20.19 0.11 11.87
CA ALA A 169 -21.01 0.69 10.83
C ALA A 169 -22.20 1.49 11.41
N GLU A 170 -22.90 0.93 12.40
CA GLU A 170 -24.00 1.61 13.09
C GLU A 170 -23.55 2.95 13.69
N ARG A 171 -22.39 2.99 14.36
CA ARG A 171 -21.82 4.23 14.93
C ARG A 171 -21.43 5.27 13.88
N MET A 172 -21.16 4.85 12.65
CA MET A 172 -20.93 5.74 11.50
C MET A 172 -22.24 6.20 10.85
N GLY A 173 -23.39 5.67 11.32
CA GLY A 173 -24.70 5.86 10.71
C GLY A 173 -24.78 5.16 9.35
N LEU A 174 -24.18 3.98 9.23
CA LEU A 174 -24.17 3.12 8.06
C LEU A 174 -24.97 1.84 8.34
N GLU A 175 -25.61 1.31 7.30
CA GLU A 175 -26.27 0.01 7.30
C GLU A 175 -25.41 -0.99 6.52
N VAL A 176 -25.30 -2.23 7.00
CA VAL A 176 -24.58 -3.30 6.30
C VAL A 176 -25.59 -4.37 5.89
N VAL A 177 -25.65 -4.67 4.59
CA VAL A 177 -26.52 -5.69 4.00
C VAL A 177 -25.66 -6.74 3.32
N ILE A 178 -25.81 -7.99 3.75
CA ILE A 178 -25.12 -9.14 3.14
C ILE A 178 -26.05 -9.73 2.08
N ARG A 179 -25.65 -9.68 0.82
CA ARG A 179 -26.42 -10.21 -0.32
C ARG A 179 -25.51 -10.41 -1.52
N ASP A 180 -25.82 -11.40 -2.36
CA ASP A 180 -25.22 -11.57 -3.68
C ASP A 180 -25.31 -10.27 -4.50
N ILE A 181 -24.17 -9.83 -5.04
CA ILE A 181 -24.09 -8.57 -5.80
C ILE A 181 -24.09 -8.87 -7.30
N THR A 182 -23.16 -9.70 -7.77
CA THR A 182 -23.07 -10.11 -9.17
C THR A 182 -22.98 -11.63 -9.29
N GLU A 183 -23.45 -12.16 -10.42
CA GLU A 183 -23.40 -13.61 -10.72
C GLU A 183 -21.95 -14.13 -10.75
N ASP A 184 -21.04 -13.36 -11.35
CA ASP A 184 -19.63 -13.69 -11.55
C ASP A 184 -18.72 -13.36 -10.35
N LEU A 185 -19.28 -12.83 -9.26
CA LEU A 185 -18.56 -12.38 -8.07
C LEU A 185 -17.50 -11.31 -8.35
N SER A 186 -17.66 -10.54 -9.43
CA SER A 186 -16.77 -9.43 -9.80
C SER A 186 -16.83 -8.25 -8.83
N ILE A 187 -17.87 -8.12 -8.01
CA ILE A 187 -17.99 -7.07 -6.99
C ILE A 187 -18.08 -7.70 -5.61
N PHE A 188 -17.11 -7.40 -4.73
CA PHE A 188 -17.13 -7.91 -3.36
C PHE A 188 -17.83 -6.98 -2.37
N GLY A 189 -17.75 -5.68 -2.62
CA GLY A 189 -18.31 -4.63 -1.77
C GLY A 189 -18.73 -3.42 -2.57
N GLN A 190 -19.74 -2.71 -2.07
CA GLN A 190 -20.09 -1.39 -2.59
C GLN A 190 -20.80 -0.56 -1.51
N ILE A 191 -20.41 0.71 -1.39
CA ILE A 191 -21.10 1.72 -0.57
C ILE A 191 -21.95 2.65 -1.45
N TYR A 192 -23.18 2.90 -1.02
CA TYR A 192 -24.07 3.89 -1.63
C TYR A 192 -24.01 5.21 -0.87
N PHE A 193 -23.65 6.28 -1.59
CA PHE A 193 -23.58 7.63 -1.03
C PHE A 193 -24.90 8.39 -1.13
N HIS A 194 -25.74 8.02 -2.11
CA HIS A 194 -27.07 8.56 -2.33
C HIS A 194 -28.08 7.43 -2.54
N ASP A 195 -29.36 7.75 -2.34
CA ASP A 195 -30.46 6.86 -2.71
C ASP A 195 -30.40 6.53 -4.20
N ALA A 196 -30.60 5.26 -4.56
CA ALA A 196 -30.51 4.80 -5.94
C ALA A 196 -31.34 3.54 -6.18
N GLU A 197 -31.69 3.31 -7.44
CA GLU A 197 -32.13 1.99 -7.91
C GLU A 197 -30.92 1.19 -8.37
N ALA A 198 -30.77 -0.03 -7.86
CA ALA A 198 -29.66 -0.91 -8.19
C ALA A 198 -30.14 -2.31 -8.54
N GLU A 199 -29.39 -3.00 -9.40
CA GLU A 199 -29.61 -4.40 -9.72
C GLU A 199 -28.66 -5.27 -8.90
N PHE A 200 -29.22 -6.29 -8.27
CA PHE A 200 -28.50 -7.31 -7.50
C PHE A 200 -28.82 -8.69 -8.06
N TYR A 201 -27.84 -9.57 -8.09
CA TYR A 201 -28.08 -10.96 -8.46
C TYR A 201 -28.82 -11.70 -7.34
N ASP A 202 -29.83 -12.49 -7.71
CA ASP A 202 -30.53 -13.41 -6.83
C ASP A 202 -30.20 -14.83 -7.26
N SER A 203 -29.40 -15.54 -6.46
CA SER A 203 -28.95 -16.88 -6.78
C SER A 203 -30.01 -17.96 -6.67
N GLU A 204 -31.11 -17.72 -5.94
CA GLU A 204 -32.21 -18.68 -5.85
C GLU A 204 -33.08 -18.62 -7.11
N ALA A 205 -33.24 -17.43 -7.68
CA ALA A 205 -34.02 -17.19 -8.90
C ALA A 205 -33.19 -17.11 -10.19
N ASP A 206 -31.86 -17.15 -10.08
CA ASP A 206 -30.88 -17.00 -11.16
C ASP A 206 -31.15 -15.79 -12.07
N GLN A 207 -31.40 -14.63 -11.45
CA GLN A 207 -31.77 -13.42 -12.17
C GLN A 207 -31.33 -12.14 -11.45
N LEU A 208 -31.25 -11.04 -12.20
CA LEU A 208 -31.03 -9.71 -11.64
C LEU A 208 -32.34 -9.11 -11.13
N VAL A 209 -32.32 -8.67 -9.86
CA VAL A 209 -33.45 -8.06 -9.17
C VAL A 209 -33.17 -6.59 -8.92
N LYS A 210 -34.04 -5.72 -9.44
CA LYS A 210 -34.03 -4.28 -9.14
C LYS A 210 -34.48 -4.04 -7.70
N THR A 211 -33.66 -3.32 -6.95
CA THR A 211 -33.86 -3.01 -5.54
C THR A 211 -33.61 -1.53 -5.31
N SER A 212 -34.53 -0.88 -4.62
CA SER A 212 -34.33 0.48 -4.13
C SER A 212 -33.35 0.47 -2.96
N VAL A 213 -32.29 1.25 -3.07
CA VAL A 213 -31.19 1.32 -2.10
C VAL A 213 -31.15 2.70 -1.49
N LYS A 214 -31.00 2.75 -0.16
CA LYS A 214 -30.80 4.00 0.57
C LYS A 214 -29.34 4.40 0.61
N ALA A 215 -29.09 5.70 0.65
CA ALA A 215 -27.80 6.25 1.01
C ALA A 215 -27.34 5.67 2.36
N ARG A 216 -26.01 5.59 2.57
CA ARG A 216 -25.39 5.03 3.79
C ARG A 216 -25.52 3.50 3.91
N THR A 217 -25.85 2.79 2.84
CA THR A 217 -25.91 1.34 2.86
C THR A 217 -24.69 0.72 2.18
N ILE A 218 -24.00 -0.15 2.91
CA ILE A 218 -22.92 -1.02 2.42
C ILE A 218 -23.53 -2.36 2.03
N PHE A 219 -23.23 -2.83 0.82
CA PHE A 219 -23.52 -4.20 0.40
C PHE A 219 -22.23 -5.00 0.35
N VAL A 220 -22.26 -6.22 0.87
CA VAL A 220 -21.14 -7.16 0.81
C VAL A 220 -21.62 -8.50 0.31
N ASP A 221 -20.89 -9.03 -0.68
CA ASP A 221 -21.21 -10.33 -1.26
C ASP A 221 -20.80 -11.46 -0.30
N PRO A 222 -21.73 -12.34 0.14
CA PRO A 222 -21.42 -13.42 1.05
C PRO A 222 -20.50 -14.47 0.41
N LYS A 223 -20.51 -14.66 -0.91
CA LYS A 223 -19.67 -15.65 -1.59
C LYS A 223 -18.19 -15.23 -1.65
N ALA A 224 -17.88 -13.97 -1.33
CA ALA A 224 -16.53 -13.56 -0.96
C ALA A 224 -15.96 -14.40 0.22
N TYR A 225 -16.82 -14.91 1.10
CA TYR A 225 -16.48 -15.85 2.19
C TYR A 225 -15.85 -17.14 1.67
N PHE A 226 -16.41 -17.71 0.59
CA PHE A 226 -16.05 -19.02 0.07
C PHE A 226 -14.74 -19.00 -0.72
N MET A 227 -14.46 -17.89 -1.43
CA MET A 227 -13.28 -17.80 -2.29
C MET A 227 -12.00 -17.36 -1.57
N ARG A 228 -12.08 -16.61 -0.45
CA ARG A 228 -10.87 -15.95 0.15
C ARG A 228 -10.76 -15.97 1.69
N ASN A 229 -11.64 -16.68 2.40
CA ASN A 229 -11.76 -16.77 3.87
C ASN A 229 -12.55 -15.62 4.53
N LEU A 230 -13.07 -15.89 5.75
CA LEU A 230 -13.90 -15.00 6.59
C LEU A 230 -13.34 -13.58 6.76
N GLY A 231 -12.01 -13.45 6.82
CA GLY A 231 -11.33 -12.16 6.94
C GLY A 231 -11.43 -11.25 5.71
N ALA A 232 -11.86 -11.76 4.55
CA ALA A 232 -12.08 -10.97 3.35
C ALA A 232 -13.32 -10.07 3.51
N VAL A 233 -14.43 -10.62 4.00
CA VAL A 233 -15.70 -9.88 4.23
C VAL A 233 -15.53 -8.79 5.28
N ASN A 234 -14.90 -9.13 6.40
CA ASN A 234 -14.63 -8.17 7.47
C ASN A 234 -13.79 -7.00 6.97
N ASN A 235 -12.78 -7.30 6.16
CA ASN A 235 -11.96 -6.29 5.52
C ASN A 235 -12.75 -5.44 4.52
N THR A 236 -13.64 -6.05 3.73
CA THR A 236 -14.53 -5.31 2.81
C THR A 236 -15.40 -4.32 3.55
N ILE A 237 -16.07 -4.70 4.65
CA ILE A 237 -16.90 -3.77 5.42
C ILE A 237 -16.08 -2.57 5.91
N VAL A 238 -14.91 -2.82 6.49
CA VAL A 238 -14.05 -1.73 7.00
C VAL A 238 -13.49 -0.89 5.84
N HIS A 239 -13.18 -1.50 4.71
CA HIS A 239 -12.77 -0.82 3.48
C HIS A 239 -13.87 0.16 3.01
N GLU A 240 -15.13 -0.29 2.91
CA GLU A 240 -16.26 0.57 2.56
C GLU A 240 -16.50 1.68 3.60
N CYS A 241 -16.31 1.39 4.89
CA CYS A 241 -16.32 2.41 5.94
C CYS A 241 -15.22 3.48 5.73
N VAL A 242 -14.04 3.10 5.21
CA VAL A 242 -12.98 4.09 4.86
C VAL A 242 -13.42 4.95 3.68
N HIS A 243 -14.05 4.37 2.65
CA HIS A 243 -14.63 5.18 1.57
C HIS A 243 -15.64 6.19 2.09
N TRP A 244 -16.50 5.77 3.03
CA TRP A 244 -17.44 6.68 3.68
C TRP A 244 -16.76 7.78 4.51
N ASP A 245 -15.72 7.48 5.26
CA ASP A 245 -15.07 8.49 6.11
C ASP A 245 -14.17 9.46 5.32
N LYS A 246 -13.47 8.96 4.29
CA LYS A 246 -12.39 9.70 3.60
C LYS A 246 -12.74 10.20 2.21
N HIS A 247 -13.65 9.55 1.50
CA HIS A 247 -13.81 9.78 0.05
C HIS A 247 -15.14 10.42 -0.35
N ARG A 248 -15.95 10.87 0.63
CA ARG A 248 -17.23 11.54 0.37
C ARG A 248 -17.09 12.78 -0.52
N LYS A 249 -16.08 13.62 -0.28
CA LYS A 249 -15.90 14.86 -1.05
C LYS A 249 -15.54 14.59 -2.52
N ALA A 250 -14.63 13.64 -2.76
CA ALA A 250 -14.31 13.16 -4.10
C ALA A 250 -15.55 12.61 -4.82
N PHE A 251 -16.37 11.86 -4.10
CA PHE A 251 -17.63 11.34 -4.65
C PHE A 251 -18.64 12.45 -4.98
N GLU A 252 -18.81 13.46 -4.12
CA GLU A 252 -19.70 14.59 -4.43
C GLU A 252 -19.18 15.41 -5.61
N LEU A 253 -17.86 15.54 -5.80
CA LEU A 253 -17.30 16.17 -7.01
C LEU A 253 -17.73 15.42 -8.27
N GLU A 254 -17.67 14.08 -8.30
CA GLU A 254 -18.18 13.32 -9.45
C GLU A 254 -19.66 13.61 -9.70
N ARG A 255 -20.47 13.78 -8.65
CA ARG A 255 -21.89 14.13 -8.79
C ARG A 255 -22.15 15.51 -9.38
N LEU A 256 -21.25 16.47 -9.14
CA LEU A 256 -21.33 17.79 -9.78
C LEU A 256 -21.18 17.70 -11.31
N TYR A 257 -20.44 16.71 -11.81
CA TYR A 257 -20.31 16.43 -13.24
C TYR A 257 -21.33 15.41 -13.77
N ASN A 258 -21.82 14.55 -12.90
CA ASN A 258 -22.70 13.43 -13.23
C ASN A 258 -23.72 13.21 -12.13
N THR A 259 -24.87 13.87 -12.25
CA THR A 259 -25.96 13.80 -11.26
C THR A 259 -26.52 12.39 -11.04
N SER A 260 -26.25 11.43 -11.93
CA SER A 260 -26.67 10.03 -11.81
C SER A 260 -25.71 9.13 -11.01
N ALA A 261 -24.53 9.63 -10.63
CA ALA A 261 -23.60 8.88 -9.80
C ALA A 261 -24.16 8.69 -8.38
N SER A 262 -24.14 7.46 -7.87
CA SER A 262 -24.74 7.12 -6.57
C SER A 262 -23.89 6.23 -5.66
N ARG A 263 -22.86 5.56 -6.19
CA ARG A 263 -22.06 4.55 -5.46
C ARG A 263 -20.61 4.48 -5.92
N ILE A 264 -19.76 3.92 -5.06
CA ILE A 264 -18.43 3.39 -5.42
C ILE A 264 -18.52 1.86 -5.40
N ARG A 265 -17.90 1.19 -6.38
CA ARG A 265 -17.87 -0.26 -6.50
C ARG A 265 -16.45 -0.78 -6.27
N CYS A 266 -16.31 -1.81 -5.44
CA CYS A 266 -15.06 -2.53 -5.30
C CYS A 266 -15.03 -3.70 -6.29
N GLU A 267 -14.33 -3.55 -7.43
CA GLU A 267 -14.18 -4.60 -8.45
C GLU A 267 -13.02 -5.58 -8.13
N THR A 268 -13.17 -6.86 -8.50
CA THR A 268 -12.25 -7.98 -8.21
C THR A 268 -10.85 -7.83 -8.77
N VAL A 269 -10.69 -7.03 -9.83
CA VAL A 269 -9.39 -6.80 -10.41
C VAL A 269 -8.71 -5.73 -9.56
N GLY A 270 -7.94 -6.17 -8.56
CA GLY A 270 -6.83 -5.40 -7.98
C GLY A 270 -5.71 -5.13 -9.01
N GLY A 271 -6.09 -4.98 -10.28
CA GLY A 271 -5.30 -4.75 -11.45
C GLY A 271 -5.85 -3.50 -12.11
N ILE A 272 -5.24 -2.42 -11.70
CA ILE A 272 -5.47 -1.11 -12.22
C ILE A 272 -5.15 -1.13 -13.73
N LYS A 273 -6.11 -0.73 -14.57
CA LYS A 273 -5.94 -0.57 -16.03
C LYS A 273 -4.78 0.38 -16.32
N ASP A 274 -3.89 0.08 -17.25
CA ASP A 274 -2.79 0.98 -17.63
C ASP A 274 -3.32 2.35 -18.11
N GLY A 275 -2.84 3.43 -17.49
CA GLY A 275 -3.26 4.82 -17.72
C GLY A 275 -2.70 5.77 -16.64
N GLU A 276 -2.88 7.08 -16.80
CA GLU A 276 -2.48 8.07 -15.80
C GLU A 276 -3.09 7.80 -14.40
N LYS A 277 -2.58 8.48 -13.38
CA LYS A 277 -2.90 8.26 -11.95
C LYS A 277 -4.33 8.70 -11.63
N ASP A 278 -5.31 7.83 -11.90
CA ASP A 278 -6.73 8.07 -11.61
C ASP A 278 -6.97 8.24 -10.10
N ALA A 279 -7.77 9.24 -9.72
CA ALA A 279 -8.20 9.47 -8.34
C ALA A 279 -8.79 8.22 -7.68
N THR A 280 -9.47 7.39 -8.48
CA THR A 280 -10.07 6.11 -8.07
C THR A 280 -9.02 5.15 -7.51
N ASP A 281 -7.88 4.98 -8.19
CA ASP A 281 -6.80 4.09 -7.74
C ASP A 281 -6.21 4.53 -6.40
N TRP A 282 -6.18 5.84 -6.19
CA TRP A 282 -5.65 6.41 -4.97
C TRP A 282 -6.60 6.18 -3.79
N MET A 283 -7.90 6.35 -4.00
CA MET A 283 -8.94 6.02 -3.02
C MET A 283 -8.91 4.54 -2.63
N GLU A 284 -8.86 3.64 -3.62
CA GLU A 284 -8.75 2.20 -3.39
C GLU A 284 -7.48 1.84 -2.61
N TRP A 285 -6.33 2.44 -2.95
CA TRP A 285 -5.09 2.24 -2.21
C TRP A 285 -5.21 2.69 -0.76
N GLN A 286 -5.86 3.83 -0.49
CA GLN A 286 -6.09 4.32 0.88
C GLN A 286 -6.98 3.35 1.66
N ALA A 287 -8.10 2.93 1.09
CA ALA A 287 -9.03 2.00 1.74
C ALA A 287 -8.39 0.64 2.02
N ASN A 288 -7.70 0.05 1.03
CA ASN A 288 -6.97 -1.20 1.19
C ASN A 288 -5.84 -1.11 2.22
N SER A 289 -5.17 0.03 2.31
CA SER A 289 -4.09 0.25 3.27
C SER A 289 -4.61 0.49 4.70
N LEU A 290 -5.76 1.17 4.84
CA LEU A 290 -6.31 1.55 6.15
C LEU A 290 -7.14 0.43 6.80
N ALA A 291 -7.93 -0.30 6.03
CA ALA A 291 -8.82 -1.34 6.55
C ALA A 291 -8.15 -2.40 7.45
N PRO A 292 -7.01 -3.03 7.10
CA PRO A 292 -6.33 -3.96 7.99
C PRO A 292 -5.72 -3.27 9.22
N ARG A 293 -5.31 -2.00 9.11
CA ARG A 293 -4.72 -1.22 10.22
C ARG A 293 -5.78 -0.79 11.25
N ILE A 294 -6.99 -0.51 10.78
CA ILE A 294 -8.16 -0.25 11.62
C ILE A 294 -8.56 -1.52 12.37
N GLN A 295 -8.64 -2.66 11.68
CA GLN A 295 -8.96 -3.96 12.32
C GLN A 295 -7.89 -4.43 13.31
N MET A 296 -6.63 -4.08 13.08
CA MET A 296 -5.49 -4.47 13.91
C MET A 296 -4.67 -3.25 14.36
N PRO A 297 -5.15 -2.46 15.35
CA PRO A 297 -4.45 -1.25 15.79
C PRO A 297 -3.05 -1.59 16.32
N LEU A 298 -2.02 -0.87 15.87
CA LEU A 298 -0.62 -1.33 16.03
C LEU A 298 -0.24 -1.65 17.48
N GLY A 299 -0.62 -0.78 18.41
CA GLY A 299 -0.37 -0.98 19.84
C GLY A 299 -1.05 -2.24 20.37
N MET A 300 -2.35 -2.40 20.09
CA MET A 300 -3.12 -3.55 20.57
C MET A 300 -2.69 -4.86 19.90
N PHE A 301 -2.36 -4.82 18.62
CA PHE A 301 -1.81 -5.94 17.89
C PHE A 301 -0.50 -6.43 18.52
N LYS A 302 0.44 -5.51 18.82
CA LYS A 302 1.70 -5.86 19.51
C LYS A 302 1.47 -6.51 20.87
N THR A 303 0.54 -5.96 21.66
CA THR A 303 0.18 -6.54 22.96
C THR A 303 -0.33 -7.98 22.80
N LYS A 304 -1.22 -8.23 21.83
CA LYS A 304 -1.77 -9.58 21.61
C LYS A 304 -0.74 -10.54 21.01
N ALA A 305 0.09 -10.07 20.09
CA ALA A 305 1.16 -10.86 19.50
C ALA A 305 2.14 -11.32 20.59
N PHE A 306 2.55 -10.44 21.49
CA PHE A 306 3.43 -10.78 22.60
C PHE A 306 2.83 -11.82 23.55
N GLU A 307 1.54 -11.71 23.87
CA GLU A 307 0.80 -12.71 24.66
C GLU A 307 0.84 -14.10 23.99
N LEU A 308 0.51 -14.16 22.70
CA LEU A 308 0.46 -15.41 21.95
C LEU A 308 1.85 -16.03 21.75
N ILE A 309 2.87 -15.22 21.43
CA ILE A 309 4.26 -15.68 21.31
C ILE A 309 4.69 -16.37 22.61
N LYS A 310 4.49 -15.72 23.76
CA LYS A 310 4.85 -16.31 25.07
C LYS A 310 4.11 -17.62 25.34
N ARG A 311 2.83 -17.67 24.99
CA ARG A 311 2.01 -18.87 25.15
C ARG A 311 2.57 -20.03 24.33
N PHE A 312 2.78 -19.83 23.03
CA PHE A 312 3.25 -20.88 22.14
C PHE A 312 4.71 -21.30 22.42
N GLN A 313 5.59 -20.36 22.82
CA GLN A 313 6.94 -20.70 23.28
C GLN A 313 6.90 -21.65 24.49
N LYS A 314 6.00 -21.40 25.44
CA LYS A 314 5.82 -22.27 26.62
C LYS A 314 5.24 -23.64 26.23
N GLU A 315 4.24 -23.67 25.35
CA GLU A 315 3.59 -24.92 24.91
C GLU A 315 4.53 -25.81 24.09
N LEU A 316 5.38 -25.21 23.24
CA LEU A 316 6.31 -25.93 22.36
C LEU A 316 7.70 -26.14 22.97
N GLY A 317 8.01 -25.49 24.10
CA GLY A 317 9.30 -25.63 24.78
C GLY A 317 10.48 -25.04 24.01
N THR A 318 10.23 -24.02 23.18
CA THR A 318 11.24 -23.34 22.35
C THR A 318 11.30 -21.85 22.68
N THR A 319 12.49 -21.27 22.55
CA THR A 319 12.71 -19.82 22.63
C THR A 319 12.77 -19.16 21.26
N GLU A 320 12.92 -19.95 20.20
CA GLU A 320 13.07 -19.45 18.84
C GLU A 320 11.72 -18.98 18.29
N LEU A 321 11.68 -17.73 17.80
CA LEU A 321 10.43 -17.15 17.30
C LEU A 321 9.94 -17.87 16.04
N ILE A 322 10.86 -18.34 15.19
CA ILE A 322 10.54 -19.01 13.93
C ILE A 322 9.73 -20.30 14.13
N ASP A 323 9.90 -20.98 15.27
CA ASP A 323 9.19 -22.21 15.61
C ASP A 323 7.73 -21.95 16.03
N VAL A 324 7.40 -20.72 16.44
CA VAL A 324 6.08 -20.37 16.99
C VAL A 324 5.32 -19.34 16.16
N ILE A 325 5.98 -18.70 15.19
CA ILE A 325 5.41 -17.53 14.51
C ILE A 325 4.21 -17.88 13.63
N GLU A 326 4.18 -19.07 13.02
CA GLU A 326 3.06 -19.52 12.21
C GLU A 326 1.78 -19.73 13.02
N PRO A 327 1.77 -20.52 14.12
CA PRO A 327 0.58 -20.63 14.96
C PRO A 327 0.20 -19.29 15.61
N VAL A 328 1.16 -18.40 15.89
CA VAL A 328 0.89 -17.02 16.32
C VAL A 328 0.12 -16.24 15.25
N ILE A 329 0.55 -16.26 13.99
CA ILE A 329 -0.12 -15.56 12.88
C ILE A 329 -1.55 -16.08 12.70
N VAL A 330 -1.74 -17.40 12.72
CA VAL A 330 -3.07 -18.02 12.60
C VAL A 330 -3.97 -17.60 13.78
N ALA A 331 -3.44 -17.64 15.00
CA ALA A 331 -4.18 -17.22 16.19
C ALA A 331 -4.52 -15.73 16.18
N LEU A 332 -3.63 -14.87 15.68
CA LEU A 332 -3.89 -13.43 15.50
C LEU A 332 -4.95 -13.18 14.44
N GLY A 333 -4.88 -13.86 13.29
CA GLY A 333 -5.90 -13.78 12.24
C GLY A 333 -7.28 -14.17 12.76
N THR A 334 -7.33 -15.27 13.51
CA THR A 334 -8.57 -15.74 14.17
C THR A 334 -9.07 -14.73 15.20
N PHE A 335 -8.17 -14.19 16.05
CA PHE A 335 -8.53 -13.28 17.13
C PHE A 335 -9.08 -11.94 16.62
N PHE A 336 -8.47 -11.37 15.58
CA PHE A 336 -8.91 -10.10 14.99
C PHE A 336 -9.96 -10.27 13.87
N GLY A 337 -10.28 -11.51 13.49
CA GLY A 337 -11.22 -11.79 12.41
C GLY A 337 -10.73 -11.37 11.02
N VAL A 338 -9.41 -11.47 10.76
CA VAL A 338 -8.78 -11.09 9.49
C VAL A 338 -8.16 -12.30 8.80
N SER A 339 -7.76 -12.15 7.53
CA SER A 339 -7.08 -13.22 6.81
C SER A 339 -5.70 -13.51 7.41
N ARG A 340 -5.21 -14.75 7.25
CA ARG A 340 -3.83 -15.14 7.60
C ARG A 340 -2.81 -14.18 6.99
N GLN A 341 -3.00 -13.81 5.73
CA GLN A 341 -2.12 -12.90 5.01
C GLN A 341 -2.10 -11.50 5.64
N ALA A 342 -3.27 -10.95 6.00
CA ALA A 342 -3.35 -9.65 6.67
C ALA A 342 -2.63 -9.69 8.04
N ALA A 343 -2.83 -10.76 8.82
CA ALA A 343 -2.13 -10.94 10.10
C ALA A 343 -0.61 -11.09 9.91
N LYS A 344 -0.15 -11.83 8.89
CA LYS A 344 1.27 -11.95 8.52
C LYS A 344 1.87 -10.59 8.19
N ILE A 345 1.23 -9.81 7.31
CA ILE A 345 1.66 -8.45 6.96
C ILE A 345 1.73 -7.57 8.21
N ARG A 346 0.73 -7.66 9.11
CA ARG A 346 0.70 -6.86 10.33
C ARG A 346 1.76 -7.26 11.35
N MET A 347 2.12 -8.55 11.45
CA MET A 347 3.28 -9.00 12.22
C MET A 347 4.57 -8.34 11.74
N ILE A 348 4.75 -8.28 10.43
CA ILE A 348 5.92 -7.65 9.82
C ILE A 348 5.93 -6.15 10.09
N ASP A 349 4.79 -5.46 9.96
CA ASP A 349 4.65 -4.03 10.31
C ASP A 349 4.91 -3.77 11.80
N ALA A 350 4.58 -4.73 12.66
CA ALA A 350 4.89 -4.66 14.09
C ALA A 350 6.38 -4.86 14.41
N GLY A 351 7.19 -5.32 13.44
CA GLY A 351 8.63 -5.47 13.54
C GLY A 351 9.13 -6.91 13.70
N TYR A 352 8.25 -7.91 13.53
CA TYR A 352 8.59 -9.34 13.53
C TYR A 352 8.92 -9.79 12.10
N GLU A 353 10.16 -9.60 11.67
CA GLU A 353 10.60 -9.91 10.29
C GLU A 353 10.66 -11.41 10.01
N GLU A 354 10.73 -12.25 11.04
CA GLU A 354 10.65 -13.70 10.95
C GLU A 354 9.35 -14.16 10.27
N ALA A 355 8.28 -13.34 10.31
CA ALA A 355 7.04 -13.62 9.61
C ALA A 355 7.21 -13.62 8.08
N ILE A 356 8.24 -12.98 7.53
CA ILE A 356 8.48 -12.94 6.08
C ILE A 356 8.67 -14.35 5.51
N GLY A 357 9.46 -15.19 6.18
CA GLY A 357 9.80 -16.54 5.73
C GLY A 357 8.77 -17.62 6.08
N THR A 358 7.53 -17.24 6.43
CA THR A 358 6.44 -18.16 6.81
C THR A 358 5.39 -18.30 5.70
N PHE A 359 4.61 -19.38 5.68
CA PHE A 359 3.53 -19.59 4.71
C PHE A 359 3.94 -19.34 3.25
N THR A 360 5.15 -19.77 2.89
CA THR A 360 5.68 -19.62 1.54
C THR A 360 5.48 -20.92 0.78
N TYR A 361 4.77 -20.86 -0.33
CA TYR A 361 4.54 -21.95 -1.26
C TYR A 361 5.19 -21.62 -2.60
N ILE A 362 6.02 -22.54 -3.09
CA ILE A 362 6.77 -22.39 -4.33
C ILE A 362 6.66 -23.71 -5.08
N ASP A 363 6.32 -23.65 -6.37
CA ASP A 363 6.12 -24.83 -7.23
C ASP A 363 5.16 -25.87 -6.63
N GLY A 364 4.09 -25.41 -5.99
CA GLY A 364 3.09 -26.27 -5.34
C GLY A 364 3.58 -26.97 -4.07
N ARG A 365 4.74 -26.57 -3.52
CA ARG A 365 5.31 -27.13 -2.29
C ARG A 365 5.46 -26.07 -1.22
N TYR A 366 5.14 -26.46 0.00
CA TYR A 366 5.36 -25.64 1.17
C TYR A 366 6.85 -25.61 1.54
N VAL A 367 7.40 -24.40 1.64
CA VAL A 367 8.79 -24.14 2.04
C VAL A 367 8.83 -23.98 3.55
N LYS A 368 9.76 -24.66 4.22
CA LYS A 368 9.84 -24.61 5.68
C LYS A 368 10.07 -23.18 6.18
N PRO A 369 9.51 -22.80 7.35
CA PRO A 369 9.74 -21.50 7.94
C PRO A 369 11.23 -21.25 8.15
N HIS A 370 11.66 -20.05 7.74
CA HIS A 370 13.02 -19.58 7.89
C HIS A 370 13.08 -18.11 8.30
N SER A 371 14.16 -17.73 8.97
CA SER A 371 14.45 -16.39 9.42
C SER A 371 15.84 -15.94 8.97
N PHE A 372 16.08 -14.64 9.10
CA PHE A 372 17.31 -13.98 8.72
C PHE A 372 17.49 -12.76 9.62
N LYS A 373 18.71 -12.23 9.63
CA LYS A 373 19.01 -11.00 10.35
C LYS A 373 18.09 -9.86 9.90
N LYS A 374 17.58 -9.11 10.87
CA LYS A 374 16.74 -7.93 10.62
C LYS A 374 17.38 -6.98 9.62
N GLY A 375 16.62 -6.63 8.58
CA GLY A 375 17.06 -5.74 7.50
C GLY A 375 17.89 -6.40 6.39
N ALA A 376 18.03 -7.74 6.39
CA ALA A 376 18.79 -8.44 5.35
C ALA A 376 18.12 -8.48 3.97
N LEU A 377 16.81 -8.27 3.90
CA LEU A 377 16.05 -8.18 2.65
C LEU A 377 15.45 -6.79 2.48
N LEU A 378 15.56 -6.25 1.26
CA LEU A 378 14.72 -5.15 0.82
C LEU A 378 13.27 -5.62 0.60
N LYS A 379 12.33 -4.67 0.48
CA LYS A 379 10.89 -4.96 0.37
C LYS A 379 10.51 -5.85 -0.83
N ASN A 380 11.30 -5.81 -1.89
CA ASN A 380 11.12 -6.56 -3.13
C ASN A 380 12.11 -7.72 -3.28
N GLN A 381 12.73 -8.17 -2.19
CA GLN A 381 13.74 -9.22 -2.23
C GLN A 381 13.27 -10.49 -1.52
N THR A 382 13.83 -11.62 -1.95
CA THR A 382 13.58 -12.93 -1.34
C THR A 382 14.81 -13.82 -1.41
N PHE A 383 14.91 -14.77 -0.48
CA PHE A 383 15.85 -15.88 -0.59
C PHE A 383 15.27 -17.05 -1.40
N SER A 384 13.95 -17.12 -1.53
CA SER A 384 13.25 -18.31 -2.04
C SER A 384 12.83 -18.14 -3.51
N ILE A 385 13.27 -19.06 -4.36
CA ILE A 385 13.07 -19.05 -5.83
C ILE A 385 12.60 -20.43 -6.31
N GLY A 386 11.65 -20.45 -7.25
CA GLY A 386 11.14 -21.69 -7.86
C GLY A 386 12.19 -22.39 -8.71
N ALA A 387 12.02 -23.69 -8.92
CA ALA A 387 12.97 -24.55 -9.60
C ALA A 387 13.16 -24.13 -11.07
N GLU A 388 12.08 -23.73 -11.74
CA GLU A 388 12.12 -23.23 -13.12
C GLU A 388 12.94 -21.93 -13.21
N ASP A 389 12.61 -20.93 -12.39
CA ASP A 389 13.35 -19.67 -12.34
C ASP A 389 14.80 -19.88 -11.90
N ALA A 390 15.04 -20.77 -10.93
CA ALA A 390 16.38 -21.14 -10.47
C ALA A 390 17.22 -21.74 -11.60
N ALA A 391 16.64 -22.63 -12.41
CA ALA A 391 17.30 -23.20 -13.57
C ALA A 391 17.59 -22.13 -14.64
N ILE A 392 16.60 -21.28 -14.95
CA ILE A 392 16.76 -20.18 -15.90
C ILE A 392 17.89 -19.24 -15.44
N GLN A 393 17.86 -18.77 -14.19
CA GLN A 393 18.88 -17.88 -13.64
C GLN A 393 20.26 -18.54 -13.64
N SER A 394 20.35 -19.84 -13.33
CA SER A 394 21.62 -20.59 -13.32
C SER A 394 22.26 -20.78 -14.69
N ILE A 395 21.52 -20.56 -15.78
CA ILE A 395 22.01 -20.70 -17.17
C ILE A 395 22.19 -19.34 -17.84
N THR A 396 21.36 -18.36 -17.49
CA THR A 396 21.28 -17.06 -18.18
C THR A 396 22.02 -15.95 -17.44
N ASN A 397 22.17 -16.04 -16.12
CA ASN A 397 22.79 -14.98 -15.33
C ASN A 397 24.30 -15.17 -15.21
N ALA A 398 25.07 -14.32 -15.88
CA ALA A 398 26.54 -14.40 -15.91
C ALA A 398 27.22 -14.37 -14.53
N GLU A 399 26.60 -13.74 -13.52
CA GLU A 399 27.15 -13.68 -12.16
C GLU A 399 26.80 -14.92 -11.33
N LEU A 400 25.65 -15.55 -11.57
CA LEU A 400 25.21 -16.75 -10.84
C LEU A 400 25.86 -18.03 -11.37
N ILE A 401 26.05 -18.14 -12.69
CA ILE A 401 26.66 -19.31 -13.35
C ILE A 401 27.93 -19.83 -12.64
N PRO A 402 28.96 -19.01 -12.34
CA PRO A 402 30.17 -19.52 -11.71
C PRO A 402 29.94 -20.07 -10.30
N LEU A 403 28.98 -19.51 -9.53
CA LEU A 403 28.68 -19.90 -8.15
C LEU A 403 27.96 -21.26 -8.06
N VAL A 404 27.19 -21.60 -9.09
CA VAL A 404 26.47 -22.87 -9.17
C VAL A 404 27.33 -23.94 -9.85
N LYS A 405 28.06 -23.57 -10.92
CA LYS A 405 28.84 -24.50 -11.74
C LYS A 405 30.00 -25.16 -10.99
N ASP A 406 30.64 -24.45 -10.06
CA ASP A 406 31.73 -25.01 -9.25
C ASP A 406 31.25 -25.79 -8.01
N GLY A 407 29.92 -25.86 -7.80
CA GLY A 407 29.30 -26.54 -6.67
C GLY A 407 29.36 -25.76 -5.35
N SER A 408 29.73 -24.47 -5.37
CA SER A 408 29.74 -23.62 -4.17
C SER A 408 28.35 -23.42 -3.58
N TYR A 409 27.32 -23.36 -4.42
CA TYR A 409 25.92 -23.25 -3.99
C TYR A 409 25.09 -24.43 -4.51
N LEU A 410 24.24 -24.97 -3.65
CA LEU A 410 23.29 -26.03 -3.96
C LEU A 410 21.86 -25.48 -3.93
N TYR A 411 21.01 -25.97 -4.82
CA TYR A 411 19.58 -25.69 -4.76
C TYR A 411 18.90 -26.68 -3.81
N VAL A 412 18.41 -26.19 -2.66
CA VAL A 412 17.83 -26.98 -1.57
C VAL A 412 16.60 -26.26 -1.02
N ASP A 413 15.47 -26.95 -0.93
CA ASP A 413 14.20 -26.44 -0.35
C ASP A 413 13.80 -25.05 -0.88
N ALA A 414 13.85 -24.85 -2.21
CA ALA A 414 13.59 -23.59 -2.90
C ALA A 414 14.60 -22.45 -2.66
N HIS A 415 15.82 -22.75 -2.23
CA HIS A 415 16.88 -21.76 -1.97
C HIS A 415 18.20 -22.17 -2.63
N PHE A 416 19.01 -21.19 -3.04
CA PHE A 416 20.42 -21.43 -3.33
C PHE A 416 21.23 -21.23 -2.06
N VAL A 417 21.84 -22.30 -1.55
CA VAL A 417 22.46 -22.37 -0.23
C VAL A 417 23.93 -22.75 -0.36
N LEU A 418 24.80 -22.07 0.38
CA LEU A 418 26.23 -22.38 0.40
C LEU A 418 26.46 -23.86 0.80
N ASN A 419 27.21 -24.58 -0.03
CA ASN A 419 27.55 -25.98 0.13
C ASN A 419 28.57 -26.19 1.27
N HIS A 420 28.09 -26.13 2.50
CA HIS A 420 28.89 -26.31 3.71
C HIS A 420 28.10 -27.08 4.76
N PRO A 421 28.68 -28.05 5.50
CA PRO A 421 28.01 -28.86 6.53
C PRO A 421 27.35 -28.06 7.66
N LYS A 422 27.73 -26.80 7.83
CA LYS A 422 27.06 -25.86 8.75
C LYS A 422 25.64 -25.53 8.28
N TYR A 423 25.40 -25.52 6.97
CA TYR A 423 24.16 -25.04 6.34
C TYR A 423 23.34 -26.14 5.66
N VAL A 424 23.99 -27.19 5.17
CA VAL A 424 23.34 -28.33 4.52
C VAL A 424 23.71 -29.65 5.20
N ALA A 425 22.74 -30.55 5.33
CA ALA A 425 22.91 -31.90 5.87
C ALA A 425 22.17 -32.91 4.99
N GLN A 426 22.53 -34.20 5.10
CA GLN A 426 21.75 -35.28 4.48
C GLN A 426 20.82 -35.89 5.54
N ASN A 427 19.55 -36.01 5.19
CA ASN A 427 18.56 -36.68 6.03
C ASN A 427 18.75 -38.21 5.98
N LEU A 428 17.93 -38.95 6.75
CA LEU A 428 17.99 -40.42 6.83
C LEU A 428 17.74 -41.14 5.48
N PHE A 429 17.13 -40.45 4.52
CA PHE A 429 16.83 -40.94 3.18
C PHE A 429 17.91 -40.53 2.16
N GLY A 430 18.96 -39.83 2.59
CA GLY A 430 20.04 -39.35 1.73
C GLY A 430 19.74 -38.06 0.97
N GLU A 431 18.60 -37.42 1.25
CA GLU A 431 18.23 -36.15 0.62
C GLU A 431 18.94 -34.99 1.33
N ILE A 432 19.37 -34.00 0.57
CA ILE A 432 20.02 -32.80 1.12
C ILE A 432 18.93 -31.87 1.66
N GLU A 433 19.05 -31.46 2.92
CA GLU A 433 18.17 -30.52 3.58
C GLU A 433 18.95 -29.39 4.27
N LEU A 434 18.25 -28.29 4.53
CA LEU A 434 18.77 -27.19 5.34
C LEU A 434 18.96 -27.64 6.80
N THR A 435 20.08 -27.26 7.40
CA THR A 435 20.26 -27.39 8.85
C THR A 435 19.39 -26.38 9.59
N ASP A 436 19.10 -26.63 10.88
CA ASP A 436 18.41 -25.64 11.73
C ASP A 436 19.17 -24.32 11.84
N TYR A 437 20.50 -24.36 11.76
CA TYR A 437 21.32 -23.15 11.71
C TYR A 437 21.04 -22.34 10.43
N ALA A 438 21.01 -23.00 9.26
CA ALA A 438 20.71 -22.31 8.01
C ALA A 438 19.32 -21.68 8.04
N ARG A 439 18.30 -22.42 8.50
CA ARG A 439 16.92 -21.91 8.59
C ARG A 439 16.81 -20.65 9.44
N THR A 440 17.69 -20.45 10.41
CA THR A 440 17.67 -19.25 11.28
C THR A 440 18.59 -18.12 10.80
N HIS A 441 19.48 -18.40 9.84
CA HIS A 441 20.55 -17.51 9.37
C HIS A 441 20.63 -17.48 7.85
N MET A 442 19.49 -17.35 7.16
CA MET A 442 19.45 -17.38 5.70
C MET A 442 20.33 -16.30 5.05
N ASP A 443 20.52 -15.17 5.73
CA ASP A 443 21.41 -14.07 5.29
C ASP A 443 22.91 -14.44 5.26
N GLU A 444 23.33 -15.49 5.98
CA GLU A 444 24.73 -15.95 5.95
C GLU A 444 25.03 -16.85 4.75
N CYS A 445 24.04 -17.62 4.29
CA CYS A 445 24.24 -18.77 3.42
C CYS A 445 23.40 -18.79 2.15
N CYS A 446 22.35 -17.98 2.04
CA CYS A 446 21.45 -18.00 0.88
C CYS A 446 21.65 -16.82 -0.06
N LEU A 447 21.42 -17.06 -1.35
CA LEU A 447 21.43 -16.01 -2.37
C LEU A 447 20.11 -15.21 -2.36
N ILE A 448 20.21 -13.92 -2.69
CA ILE A 448 19.08 -12.98 -2.74
C ILE A 448 18.64 -12.76 -4.19
N PHE A 449 17.34 -12.74 -4.39
CA PHE A 449 16.68 -12.47 -5.66
C PHE A 449 15.76 -11.26 -5.54
N ASP A 450 15.80 -10.41 -6.56
CA ASP A 450 14.87 -9.30 -6.73
C ASP A 450 13.60 -9.82 -7.41
N LEU A 451 12.46 -9.44 -6.87
CA LEU A 451 11.14 -9.73 -7.39
C LEU A 451 10.57 -8.50 -8.11
N SER A 452 9.99 -8.73 -9.28
CA SER A 452 9.10 -7.80 -9.97
C SER A 452 7.79 -8.48 -10.30
N VAL A 453 6.66 -7.78 -10.19
CA VAL A 453 5.35 -8.38 -10.48
C VAL A 453 5.18 -8.47 -12.00
N ARG A 454 4.82 -9.65 -12.53
CA ARG A 454 4.44 -9.78 -13.96
C ARG A 454 3.14 -9.01 -14.19
N ALA A 455 3.06 -8.27 -15.29
CA ALA A 455 2.01 -7.28 -15.61
C ALA A 455 0.60 -7.64 -15.09
N GLY A 456 -0.08 -6.66 -14.47
CA GLY A 456 -1.44 -6.81 -13.95
C GLY A 456 -1.68 -6.21 -12.55
N VAL A 457 -0.65 -5.77 -11.82
CA VAL A 457 -0.79 -5.08 -10.52
C VAL A 457 0.20 -3.90 -10.48
N ARG A 458 -0.30 -2.65 -10.35
CA ARG A 458 0.58 -1.45 -10.33
C ARG A 458 1.45 -1.40 -9.07
N GLU A 459 2.56 -0.65 -9.20
CA GLU A 459 3.66 -0.48 -8.22
C GLU A 459 3.25 -0.13 -6.77
N ARG A 460 2.05 0.39 -6.50
CA ARG A 460 1.69 0.85 -5.14
C ARG A 460 1.53 -0.27 -4.10
N TYR A 461 1.37 -1.52 -4.53
CA TYR A 461 1.15 -2.68 -3.66
C TYR A 461 2.39 -3.57 -3.42
N HIS A 462 3.56 -3.16 -3.91
CA HIS A 462 4.79 -3.98 -3.97
C HIS A 462 5.02 -4.93 -2.79
N ARG A 463 5.15 -4.43 -1.55
CA ARG A 463 5.49 -5.28 -0.39
C ARG A 463 4.42 -6.34 -0.11
N GLU A 464 3.15 -5.96 -0.16
CA GLU A 464 2.03 -6.84 0.18
C GLU A 464 1.86 -7.93 -0.90
N CYS A 465 2.13 -7.58 -2.16
CA CYS A 465 2.23 -8.52 -3.27
C CYS A 465 3.36 -9.52 -3.06
N PHE A 466 4.59 -9.08 -2.80
CA PHE A 466 5.75 -9.98 -2.63
C PHE A 466 5.62 -10.94 -1.44
N LEU A 467 4.81 -10.58 -0.43
CA LEU A 467 4.50 -11.42 0.71
C LEU A 467 3.36 -12.42 0.43
N ASN A 468 2.59 -12.23 -0.64
CA ASN A 468 1.47 -13.08 -1.04
C ASN A 468 1.97 -14.24 -1.91
N ARG A 469 2.65 -15.19 -1.28
CA ARG A 469 3.19 -16.42 -1.89
C ARG A 469 2.54 -17.66 -1.28
N ASP A 470 1.27 -17.56 -0.95
CA ASP A 470 0.48 -18.65 -0.40
C ASP A 470 0.04 -19.62 -1.51
N GLU A 471 -0.44 -20.82 -1.17
CA GLU A 471 -0.88 -21.84 -2.15
C GLU A 471 -1.98 -21.31 -3.09
N ALA A 472 -2.86 -20.45 -2.58
CA ALA A 472 -3.94 -19.81 -3.33
C ALA A 472 -3.54 -18.47 -3.99
N ALA A 473 -2.25 -18.12 -4.02
CA ALA A 473 -1.80 -16.86 -4.59
C ALA A 473 -1.99 -16.81 -6.12
N ILE A 474 -2.65 -15.76 -6.60
CA ILE A 474 -2.92 -15.52 -8.03
C ILE A 474 -1.79 -14.70 -8.68
N ILE A 475 -0.88 -14.12 -7.88
CA ILE A 475 0.15 -13.19 -8.34
C ILE A 475 1.38 -13.97 -8.81
N SER A 476 1.85 -13.67 -10.03
CA SER A 476 3.11 -14.21 -10.57
C SER A 476 4.22 -13.14 -10.57
N PHE A 477 5.46 -13.60 -10.39
CA PHE A 477 6.63 -12.72 -10.30
C PHE A 477 7.65 -13.07 -11.38
N ASP A 478 8.30 -12.04 -11.90
CA ASP A 478 9.61 -12.16 -12.53
C ASP A 478 10.67 -12.11 -11.43
N ILE A 479 11.58 -13.09 -11.46
CA ILE A 479 12.61 -13.25 -10.45
C ILE A 479 13.97 -13.09 -11.14
N VAL A 480 14.76 -12.14 -10.65
CA VAL A 480 16.11 -11.87 -11.16
C VAL A 480 17.11 -11.99 -10.02
N TYR A 481 18.26 -12.60 -10.29
CA TYR A 481 19.33 -12.63 -9.29
C TYR A 481 19.80 -11.20 -8.96
N GLY A 482 19.61 -10.79 -7.70
CA GLY A 482 19.73 -9.40 -7.26
C GLY A 482 21.16 -8.93 -6.96
N LYS A 483 22.15 -9.51 -7.65
CA LYS A 483 23.59 -9.24 -7.43
C LYS A 483 23.94 -9.27 -5.94
N GLY A 484 23.64 -10.37 -5.26
CA GLY A 484 23.71 -10.49 -3.79
C GLY A 484 25.00 -9.91 -3.19
N TYR A 485 24.90 -8.75 -2.53
CA TYR A 485 26.05 -8.07 -1.93
C TYR A 485 25.83 -7.60 -0.49
N GLN A 486 24.85 -8.14 0.24
CA GLN A 486 24.60 -7.69 1.61
C GLN A 486 24.43 -8.89 2.53
N HIS A 487 25.54 -9.32 3.15
CA HIS A 487 25.69 -9.59 4.60
C HIS A 487 26.75 -10.64 5.00
N ALA A 488 27.45 -11.27 4.05
CA ALA A 488 28.76 -11.88 4.31
C ALA A 488 29.76 -11.51 3.20
N LYS A 489 30.97 -11.06 3.55
CA LYS A 489 32.03 -10.76 2.58
C LYS A 489 32.27 -12.03 1.73
N PRO A 490 32.22 -11.98 0.38
CA PRO A 490 32.48 -13.13 -0.48
C PRO A 490 33.82 -13.84 -0.17
N GLU A 491 34.81 -13.07 0.28
CA GLU A 491 36.09 -13.57 0.78
C GLU A 491 35.95 -14.50 1.98
N LYS A 492 35.03 -14.22 2.92
CA LYS A 492 34.80 -15.04 4.12
C LYS A 492 34.10 -16.34 3.77
N GLN A 493 33.13 -16.32 2.85
CA GLN A 493 32.44 -17.52 2.38
C GLN A 493 33.38 -18.42 1.55
N LYS A 494 34.12 -17.83 0.60
CA LYS A 494 35.16 -18.53 -0.17
C LYS A 494 36.27 -19.07 0.74
N ALA A 495 36.71 -18.32 1.75
CA ALA A 495 37.69 -18.80 2.73
C ALA A 495 37.15 -19.94 3.59
N LEU A 496 35.87 -19.90 3.99
CA LEU A 496 35.23 -20.99 4.73
C LEU A 496 35.19 -22.28 3.88
N LEU A 497 34.77 -22.15 2.62
CA LEU A 497 34.72 -23.26 1.66
C LEU A 497 36.13 -23.78 1.33
N ALA A 498 37.08 -22.91 1.06
CA ALA A 498 38.48 -23.28 0.80
C ALA A 498 39.11 -23.97 2.01
N ARG A 499 38.84 -23.50 3.24
CA ARG A 499 39.30 -24.15 4.47
C ARG A 499 38.69 -25.55 4.61
N MET A 500 37.40 -25.70 4.33
CA MET A 500 36.74 -27.01 4.36
C MET A 500 37.31 -27.95 3.29
N LEU A 501 37.52 -27.48 2.06
CA LEU A 501 38.11 -28.27 0.98
C LEU A 501 39.54 -28.70 1.33
N ALA A 502 40.34 -27.79 1.89
CA ALA A 502 41.69 -28.10 2.36
C ALA A 502 41.68 -29.12 3.52
N GLU A 503 40.74 -28.99 4.45
CA GLU A 503 40.57 -29.94 5.56
C GLU A 503 40.10 -31.32 5.08
N ASN A 504 39.14 -31.37 4.16
CA ASN A 504 38.71 -32.62 3.52
C ASN A 504 39.87 -33.27 2.76
N ALA A 505 40.62 -32.51 1.95
CA ALA A 505 41.77 -33.01 1.18
C ALA A 505 42.88 -33.53 2.10
N ARG A 506 43.17 -32.81 3.20
CA ARG A 506 44.08 -33.28 4.24
C ARG A 506 43.61 -34.60 4.83
N MET A 507 42.34 -34.69 5.25
CA MET A 507 41.80 -35.93 5.80
C MET A 507 41.91 -37.09 4.81
N TYR A 508 41.55 -36.90 3.53
CA TYR A 508 41.72 -37.92 2.49
C TYR A 508 43.18 -38.38 2.33
N SER A 509 44.15 -37.47 2.45
CA SER A 509 45.57 -37.81 2.37
C SER A 509 46.09 -38.59 3.59
N GLU A 510 45.44 -38.44 4.74
CA GLU A 510 45.81 -39.10 6.01
C GLU A 510 45.10 -40.46 6.20
N LEU A 511 44.19 -40.87 5.30
CA LEU A 511 43.46 -42.14 5.40
C LEU A 511 44.38 -43.34 5.04
N PRO A 512 44.56 -44.33 5.95
CA PRO A 512 45.35 -45.52 5.68
C PRO A 512 44.60 -46.57 4.84
N ASN A 513 45.27 -47.61 4.34
CA ASN A 513 44.61 -48.69 3.58
C ASN A 513 43.70 -49.62 4.43
N SER A 514 43.62 -49.38 5.75
CA SER A 514 42.77 -50.16 6.65
C SER A 514 41.37 -49.55 6.75
N TYR A 515 40.37 -50.27 6.24
CA TYR A 515 38.97 -49.87 6.28
C TYR A 515 38.48 -49.51 7.70
N THR A 516 38.81 -50.32 8.70
CA THR A 516 38.38 -50.10 10.09
C THR A 516 39.03 -48.87 10.72
N THR A 517 40.27 -48.56 10.32
CA THR A 517 41.00 -47.38 10.80
C THR A 517 40.47 -46.11 10.13
N CYS A 518 40.22 -46.14 8.82
CA CYS A 518 39.57 -45.05 8.09
C CYS A 518 38.21 -44.70 8.68
N LEU A 519 37.38 -45.71 8.94
CA LEU A 519 36.06 -45.50 9.50
C LEU A 519 36.12 -44.81 10.88
N LYS A 520 37.07 -45.19 11.74
CA LYS A 520 37.28 -44.54 13.05
C LYS A 520 37.76 -43.09 12.90
N MET A 521 38.69 -42.82 11.99
CA MET A 521 39.21 -41.47 11.73
C MET A 521 38.13 -40.54 11.19
N VAL A 522 37.37 -40.99 10.18
CA VAL A 522 36.27 -40.21 9.59
C VAL A 522 35.14 -39.99 10.60
N LYS A 523 34.80 -41.00 11.41
CA LYS A 523 33.80 -40.86 12.49
C LYS A 523 34.20 -39.81 13.52
N LYS A 524 35.45 -39.85 14.01
CA LYS A 524 35.97 -38.88 14.98
C LYS A 524 35.99 -37.47 14.40
N TRP A 525 36.41 -37.34 13.13
CA TRP A 525 36.46 -36.07 12.43
C TRP A 525 35.07 -35.45 12.19
N ARG A 526 34.07 -36.28 11.83
CA ARG A 526 32.67 -35.83 11.62
C ARG A 526 31.85 -35.74 12.91
N GLY A 527 32.45 -35.98 14.09
CA GLY A 527 31.76 -35.89 15.37
C GLY A 527 30.66 -36.94 15.59
N ILE A 528 30.68 -38.05 14.85
CA ILE A 528 29.64 -39.09 14.93
C ILE A 528 29.95 -40.01 16.11
N THR A 529 29.11 -39.96 17.14
CA THR A 529 29.14 -40.87 18.29
C THR A 529 27.91 -41.79 18.27
N TYR A 530 28.09 -43.06 18.60
CA TYR A 530 26.98 -44.02 18.75
C TYR A 530 26.49 -44.03 20.21
N LYS A 531 25.19 -44.27 20.39
CA LYS A 531 24.69 -45.04 21.52
C LYS A 531 24.81 -46.52 21.21
#